data_AF-A0A183LZM3-F1
#
_entry.id   AF-A0A183LZM3-F1
#
_cell.length_a   1.000
_cell.length_b   1.000
_cell.length_c   1.000
_cell.angle_alpha   90.00
_cell.angle_beta   90.00
_cell.angle_gamma   90.00
#
_symmetry.space_group_name_H-M   'P 1'
#
loop_
_entity.id
_entity.type
_entity.pdbx_description
1 polymer ?
#
loop_
_entity_poly.entity_id
_entity_poly.type
_entity_poly.pdbx_seq_one_letter_code
_entity_poly.pdbx_strand_id
1 'polypeptide(L)'
;MEADQYNGKTVLVINHTHMVSCFAGDELNLDAGVKFVNTKMIFQKSIWSNLVEAVIQYCRVVFDIFSTEKPISIVTFDDEEKIHSIWLNEDQNLDTIWNIFSQEGPPKISSLNFLERGSLPGLSSACHLLQMLTPRQKEINSGENKGRVVVLSMSMG
;
A
#
# COMPACT_ATOMS: atom_id res chain seq x y z
N MET A 1 22.55 -14.02 -4.95
CA MET A 1 21.17 -13.86 -5.48
C MET A 1 20.99 -12.38 -5.73
N GLU A 2 21.11 -11.94 -6.98
CA GLU A 2 21.04 -10.50 -7.31
C GLU A 2 19.62 -9.99 -7.09
N ALA A 3 19.48 -8.99 -6.21
CA ALA A 3 18.19 -8.41 -5.83
C ALA A 3 17.39 -7.84 -7.02
N ASP A 4 18.02 -7.63 -8.17
CA ASP A 4 17.38 -7.09 -9.37
C ASP A 4 16.46 -8.09 -10.09
N GLN A 5 16.59 -9.39 -9.84
CA GLN A 5 15.83 -10.41 -10.56
C GLN A 5 14.30 -10.35 -10.30
N TYR A 6 13.86 -9.77 -9.19
CA TYR A 6 12.44 -9.71 -8.78
C TYR A 6 11.85 -8.29 -8.80
N ASN A 7 12.60 -7.32 -9.34
CA ASN A 7 12.18 -5.91 -9.35
C ASN A 7 11.34 -5.53 -10.58
N GLY A 8 10.89 -6.50 -11.38
CA GLY A 8 10.12 -6.25 -12.61
C GLY A 8 8.67 -5.83 -12.36
N LYS A 9 8.05 -6.27 -11.27
CA LYS A 9 6.69 -5.90 -10.83
C LYS A 9 6.59 -5.96 -9.32
N THR A 10 5.85 -5.03 -8.71
CA THR A 10 5.62 -5.03 -7.25
C THR A 10 4.12 -5.03 -6.95
N VAL A 11 3.66 -5.98 -6.14
CA VAL A 11 2.33 -5.91 -5.52
C VAL A 11 2.50 -5.52 -4.06
N LEU A 12 1.87 -4.42 -3.65
CA LEU A 12 1.78 -3.99 -2.26
C LEU A 12 0.48 -4.55 -1.67
N VAL A 13 0.59 -5.44 -0.69
CA VAL A 13 -0.56 -6.01 0.03
C VAL A 13 -0.63 -5.36 1.40
N ILE A 14 -1.65 -4.54 1.63
CA ILE A 14 -1.73 -3.64 2.77
C ILE A 14 -2.91 -4.02 3.67
N ASN A 15 -2.64 -4.22 4.95
CA ASN A 15 -3.65 -4.47 5.96
C ASN A 15 -4.47 -3.19 6.18
N HIS A 16 -5.80 -3.28 6.01
CA HIS A 16 -6.78 -2.23 6.25
C HIS A 16 -7.79 -2.61 7.36
N THR A 17 -7.44 -3.61 8.18
CA THR A 17 -8.24 -4.01 9.34
C THR A 17 -8.10 -3.03 10.50
N HIS A 18 -8.99 -3.13 11.48
CA HIS A 18 -8.95 -2.33 12.71
C HIS A 18 -7.60 -2.44 13.46
N MET A 19 -6.79 -3.48 13.24
CA MET A 19 -5.50 -3.64 13.89
C MET A 19 -4.56 -2.46 13.60
N VAL A 20 -4.56 -1.94 12.37
CA VAL A 20 -3.71 -0.79 11.99
C VAL A 20 -4.34 0.57 12.33
N SER A 21 -5.47 0.60 13.05
CA SER A 21 -6.10 1.84 13.52
C SER A 21 -5.45 2.41 14.79
N CYS A 22 -4.66 1.61 15.52
CA CYS A 22 -4.00 2.05 16.74
C CYS A 22 -2.96 3.14 16.47
N PHE A 23 -2.79 4.02 17.45
CA PHE A 23 -1.81 5.10 17.39
C PHE A 23 -0.39 4.56 17.47
N ALA A 24 0.50 5.08 16.63
CA ALA A 24 1.91 4.72 16.60
C ALA A 24 2.80 5.90 16.21
N GLY A 25 3.96 5.96 16.84
CA GLY A 25 4.99 6.97 16.59
C GLY A 25 4.90 8.18 17.50
N ASP A 26 5.57 9.24 17.09
CA ASP A 26 5.76 10.45 17.90
C ASP A 26 4.48 11.31 17.95
N GLU A 27 4.35 12.03 19.07
CA GLU A 27 3.34 13.06 19.24
C GLU A 27 3.62 14.26 18.33
N LEU A 28 2.66 14.55 17.45
CA LEU A 28 2.65 15.76 16.64
C LEU A 28 2.01 16.89 17.44
N ASN A 29 2.80 17.93 17.69
CA ASN A 29 2.33 19.16 18.30
C ASN A 29 1.89 20.12 17.20
N LEU A 30 0.59 20.30 17.06
CA LEU A 30 0.05 21.30 16.13
C LEU A 30 -0.11 22.61 16.90
N ASP A 31 0.72 23.59 16.56
CA ASP A 31 0.61 24.94 17.13
C ASP A 31 -0.68 25.57 16.62
N ALA A 32 -1.63 25.79 17.53
CA ALA A 32 -2.83 26.57 17.24
C ALA A 32 -2.40 28.01 16.94
N GLY A 33 -2.61 28.45 15.71
CA GLY A 33 -2.25 29.78 15.26
C GLY A 33 -2.70 30.88 16.23
N VAL A 34 -1.83 31.87 16.42
CA VAL A 34 -2.01 33.00 17.32
C VAL A 34 -3.33 33.70 17.04
N LYS A 35 -4.35 33.48 17.89
CA LYS A 35 -5.18 34.56 18.44
C LYS A 35 -6.18 34.17 19.53
N PHE A 36 -6.69 32.94 19.65
CA PHE A 36 -7.58 32.62 20.77
C PHE A 36 -7.44 31.16 21.22
N VAL A 37 -7.07 30.99 22.49
CA VAL A 37 -6.89 29.75 23.27
C VAL A 37 -5.60 28.97 22.96
N ASN A 38 -4.72 28.93 23.97
CA ASN A 38 -3.44 28.23 23.99
C ASN A 38 -3.66 26.71 24.20
N THR A 39 -4.47 26.08 23.34
CA THR A 39 -4.75 24.65 23.42
C THR A 39 -3.73 23.93 22.54
N LYS A 40 -2.66 23.44 23.17
CA LYS A 40 -1.74 22.51 22.52
C LYS A 40 -2.54 21.26 22.12
N MET A 41 -2.81 21.08 20.82
CA MET A 41 -3.40 19.83 20.33
C MET A 41 -2.27 18.86 20.04
N ILE A 42 -2.24 17.79 20.83
CA ILE A 42 -1.35 16.66 20.64
C ILE A 42 -2.10 15.64 19.79
N PHE A 43 -1.53 15.30 18.63
CA PHE A 43 -2.06 14.28 17.73
C PHE A 43 -1.04 13.16 17.55
N GLN A 44 -1.51 11.91 17.47
CA GLN A 44 -0.69 10.78 17.06
C GLN A 44 -1.29 10.16 15.80
N LYS A 45 -0.43 9.80 14.85
CA LYS A 45 -0.85 9.08 13.63
C LYS A 45 -1.23 7.66 14.00
N SER A 46 -2.19 7.10 13.27
CA SER A 46 -2.41 5.66 13.29
C SER A 46 -1.31 4.94 12.51
N ILE A 47 -1.13 3.65 12.77
CA ILE A 47 -0.27 2.79 11.94
C ILE A 47 -0.70 2.90 10.47
N TRP A 48 -2.01 2.92 10.18
CA TRP A 48 -2.52 3.11 8.83
C TRP A 48 -2.01 4.39 8.18
N SER A 49 -2.09 5.54 8.86
CA SER A 49 -1.56 6.80 8.32
C SER A 49 -0.06 6.70 8.02
N ASN A 50 0.71 6.05 8.90
CA ASN A 50 2.15 5.83 8.67
C ASN A 50 2.41 4.89 7.47
N LEU A 51 1.60 3.84 7.30
CA LEU A 51 1.69 2.93 6.15
C LEU A 51 1.38 3.65 4.85
N VAL A 52 0.31 4.43 4.80
CA VAL A 52 -0.07 5.23 3.62
C VAL A 52 1.05 6.20 3.25
N GLU A 53 1.62 6.92 4.21
CA GLU A 53 2.75 7.81 3.97
C GLU A 53 3.97 7.05 3.42
N ALA A 54 4.33 5.92 4.03
CA ALA A 54 5.45 5.11 3.57
C ALA A 54 5.24 4.60 2.13
N VAL A 55 4.02 4.15 1.79
CA VAL A 55 3.68 3.68 0.45
C VAL A 55 3.74 4.81 -0.56
N ILE A 56 3.15 5.97 -0.27
CA ILE A 56 3.20 7.13 -1.16
C ILE A 56 4.65 7.55 -1.41
N GLN A 57 5.50 7.58 -0.38
CA GLN A 57 6.91 7.92 -0.53
C GLN A 57 7.67 6.87 -1.36
N TYR A 58 7.39 5.59 -1.14
CA TYR A 58 7.98 4.52 -1.94
C TYR A 58 7.57 4.64 -3.42
N CYS A 59 6.28 4.83 -3.70
CA CYS A 59 5.76 5.02 -5.06
C CYS A 59 6.38 6.25 -5.73
N ARG A 60 6.49 7.38 -5.02
CA ARG A 60 7.15 8.60 -5.54
C ARG A 60 8.56 8.29 -6.02
N VAL A 61 9.38 7.68 -5.16
CA VAL A 61 10.77 7.35 -5.50
C VAL A 61 10.84 6.39 -6.69
N VAL A 62 9.96 5.39 -6.76
CA VAL A 62 9.94 4.45 -7.89
C VAL A 62 9.51 5.14 -9.18
N PHE A 63 8.45 5.95 -9.16
CA PHE A 63 7.96 6.66 -10.34
C PHE A 63 8.96 7.73 -10.82
N ASP A 64 9.65 8.42 -9.92
CA ASP A 64 10.66 9.41 -10.28
C ASP A 64 11.88 8.78 -10.97
N ILE A 65 12.30 7.58 -10.53
CA ILE A 65 13.50 6.91 -11.05
C ILE A 65 13.20 6.03 -12.27
N PHE A 66 12.08 5.29 -12.22
CA PHE A 66 11.76 4.23 -13.18
C PHE A 66 10.52 4.54 -14.01
N SER A 67 9.81 5.64 -13.78
CA SER A 67 8.55 5.96 -14.45
C SER A 67 7.60 4.76 -14.41
N THR A 68 7.20 4.23 -15.56
CA THR A 68 6.31 3.06 -15.68
C THR A 68 7.03 1.72 -15.82
N GLU A 69 8.37 1.70 -15.80
CA GLU A 69 9.15 0.48 -16.05
C GLU A 69 9.10 -0.55 -14.91
N LYS A 70 8.84 -0.08 -13.68
CA LYS A 70 8.69 -0.92 -12.49
C LYS A 70 7.31 -0.72 -11.88
N PRO A 71 6.26 -1.26 -12.52
CA PRO A 71 4.90 -0.94 -12.13
C PRO A 71 4.54 -1.54 -10.77
N ILE A 72 3.66 -0.82 -10.07
CA ILE A 72 3.19 -1.11 -8.72
C ILE A 72 1.67 -1.33 -8.79
N SER A 73 1.22 -2.40 -8.14
CA SER A 73 -0.20 -2.69 -7.90
C SER A 73 -0.48 -2.62 -6.41
N ILE A 74 -1.61 -2.02 -6.03
CA ILE A 74 -2.05 -1.93 -4.63
C ILE A 74 -3.22 -2.88 -4.39
N VAL A 75 -3.08 -3.69 -3.36
CA VAL A 75 -4.13 -4.55 -2.82
C VAL A 75 -4.32 -4.18 -1.34
N THR A 76 -5.54 -3.82 -0.95
CA THR A 76 -5.88 -3.70 0.48
C THR A 76 -6.69 -4.92 0.92
N PHE A 77 -6.65 -5.22 2.21
CA PHE A 77 -7.52 -6.25 2.77
C PHE A 77 -8.07 -5.85 4.14
N ASP A 78 -9.37 -6.07 4.32
CA ASP A 78 -10.10 -5.92 5.57
C ASP A 78 -10.92 -7.20 5.84
N ASP A 79 -12.23 -7.16 5.64
CA ASP A 79 -13.11 -8.31 5.61
C ASP A 79 -13.00 -9.06 4.27
N GLU A 80 -12.62 -8.33 3.22
CA GLU A 80 -12.43 -8.80 1.85
C GLU A 80 -11.12 -8.25 1.27
N GLU A 81 -10.61 -8.87 0.19
CA GLU A 81 -9.46 -8.35 -0.55
C GLU A 81 -9.95 -7.43 -1.68
N LYS A 82 -9.28 -6.28 -1.85
CA LYS A 82 -9.61 -5.28 -2.88
C LYS A 82 -8.38 -4.98 -3.72
N ILE A 83 -8.49 -5.21 -5.03
CA ILE A 83 -7.46 -4.82 -6.01
C ILE A 83 -7.77 -3.41 -6.49
N HIS A 84 -6.87 -2.46 -6.22
CA HIS A 84 -7.08 -1.05 -6.55
C HIS A 84 -6.44 -0.64 -7.87
N SER A 85 -5.38 -1.30 -8.27
CA SER A 85 -4.67 -1.00 -9.52
C SER A 85 -4.08 -2.26 -10.14
N ILE A 86 -3.90 -2.22 -11.45
CA ILE A 86 -3.24 -3.27 -12.22
C ILE A 86 -2.04 -2.67 -12.97
N TRP A 87 -1.43 -3.42 -13.89
CA TRP A 87 -0.22 -2.99 -14.61
C TRP A 87 -0.45 -1.91 -15.68
N LEU A 88 -1.51 -1.11 -15.58
CA LEU A 88 -1.80 -0.05 -16.56
C LEU A 88 -0.88 1.15 -16.32
N ASN A 89 -0.36 1.72 -17.40
CA ASN A 89 0.54 2.88 -17.33
C ASN A 89 -0.16 4.12 -16.74
N GLU A 90 -1.46 4.28 -17.01
CA GLU A 90 -2.28 5.36 -16.44
C GLU A 90 -2.45 5.24 -14.92
N ASP A 91 -2.24 4.05 -14.33
CA ASP A 91 -2.28 3.86 -12.88
C ASP A 91 -0.94 4.20 -12.19
N GLN A 92 0.15 4.38 -12.96
CA GLN A 92 1.52 4.53 -12.42
C GLN A 92 1.88 5.99 -12.15
N ASN A 93 1.06 6.67 -11.35
CA ASN A 93 1.29 8.06 -10.96
C ASN A 93 0.77 8.33 -9.54
N LEU A 94 1.27 9.39 -8.90
CA LEU A 94 0.92 9.72 -7.52
C LEU A 94 -0.53 10.13 -7.32
N ASP A 95 -1.18 10.72 -8.31
CA ASP A 95 -2.60 11.12 -8.20
C ASP A 95 -3.50 9.89 -8.08
N THR A 96 -3.21 8.83 -8.84
CA THR A 96 -3.91 7.54 -8.71
C THR A 96 -3.70 6.93 -7.33
N ILE A 97 -2.45 6.88 -6.84
CA ILE A 97 -2.14 6.33 -5.50
C ILE A 97 -2.86 7.13 -4.40
N TRP A 98 -2.86 8.47 -4.51
CA TRP A 98 -3.54 9.36 -3.58
C TRP A 98 -5.06 9.14 -3.60
N ASN A 99 -5.65 8.99 -4.78
CA ASN A 99 -7.08 8.73 -4.95
C ASN A 99 -7.48 7.38 -4.32
N ILE A 100 -6.67 6.33 -4.49
CA ILE A 100 -6.91 5.01 -3.87
C ILE A 100 -7.02 5.17 -2.34
N PHE A 101 -6.03 5.80 -1.70
CA PHE A 101 -6.04 5.93 -0.24
C PHE A 101 -7.09 6.92 0.28
N SER A 102 -7.44 7.94 -0.50
CA SER A 102 -8.53 8.87 -0.17
C SER A 102 -9.89 8.18 -0.19
N GLN A 103 -10.10 7.23 -1.12
CA GLN A 103 -11.34 6.45 -1.23
C GLN A 103 -11.44 5.35 -0.17
N GLU A 104 -10.34 4.64 0.12
CA GLU A 104 -10.31 3.63 1.17
C GLU A 104 -10.52 4.25 2.57
N GLY A 105 -9.93 5.43 2.81
CA GLY A 105 -10.04 6.13 4.08
C GLY A 105 -9.39 5.37 5.25
N PRO A 106 -9.68 5.75 6.50
CA PRO A 106 -9.15 5.05 7.67
C PRO A 106 -9.76 3.63 7.81
N PRO A 107 -9.03 2.69 8.45
CA PRO A 107 -9.52 1.35 8.73
C PRO A 107 -10.84 1.40 9.49
N LYS A 108 -11.79 0.56 9.08
CA LYS A 108 -13.07 0.41 9.78
C LYS A 108 -12.95 -0.64 10.88
N ILE A 109 -13.84 -0.56 11.87
CA ILE A 109 -13.97 -1.61 12.88
C ILE A 109 -14.50 -2.86 12.17
N SER A 110 -13.62 -3.79 11.88
CA SER A 110 -13.93 -5.12 11.37
C SER A 110 -14.24 -6.05 12.54
N SER A 111 -15.30 -6.85 12.41
CA SER A 111 -15.65 -7.92 13.36
C SER A 111 -14.89 -9.22 13.10
N LEU A 112 -14.12 -9.30 12.02
CA LEU A 112 -13.44 -10.52 11.60
C LEU A 112 -12.00 -10.56 12.13
N ASN A 113 -11.70 -11.63 12.87
CA ASN A 113 -10.34 -11.92 13.31
C ASN A 113 -9.62 -12.72 12.22
N PHE A 114 -8.89 -12.04 11.33
CA PHE A 114 -8.22 -12.72 10.21
C PHE A 114 -7.13 -13.70 10.66
N LEU A 115 -6.69 -13.65 11.92
CA LEU A 115 -5.79 -14.65 12.51
C LEU A 115 -6.41 -16.07 12.50
N GLU A 116 -7.74 -16.18 12.41
CA GLU A 116 -8.44 -17.46 12.29
C GLU A 116 -8.50 -17.98 10.84
N ARG A 117 -8.23 -17.13 9.83
CA ARG A 117 -8.06 -17.60 8.44
C ARG A 117 -6.68 -18.22 8.32
N GLY A 118 -6.62 -19.49 7.90
CA GLY A 118 -5.36 -20.21 7.62
C GLY A 118 -4.53 -19.67 6.43
N SER A 119 -4.89 -18.51 5.87
CA SER A 119 -4.15 -17.84 4.79
C SER A 119 -4.34 -16.32 4.86
N LEU A 120 -3.30 -15.57 4.51
CA LEU A 120 -3.31 -14.10 4.48
C LEU A 120 -4.21 -13.59 3.33
N PRO A 121 -5.27 -12.82 3.60
CA PRO A 121 -6.07 -12.18 2.57
C PRO A 121 -5.21 -11.28 1.66
N GLY A 122 -5.57 -11.19 0.37
CA GLY A 122 -4.83 -10.41 -0.62
C GLY A 122 -3.63 -11.14 -1.23
N LEU A 123 -3.12 -12.22 -0.61
CA LEU A 123 -1.98 -12.97 -1.16
C LEU A 123 -2.35 -13.74 -2.44
N SER A 124 -3.57 -14.29 -2.48
CA SER A 124 -4.11 -14.96 -3.69
C SER A 124 -4.24 -13.97 -4.85
N SER A 125 -4.86 -12.81 -4.59
CA SER A 125 -4.93 -11.70 -5.54
C SER A 125 -3.55 -11.25 -6.01
N ALA A 126 -2.57 -11.10 -5.11
CA ALA A 126 -1.21 -10.74 -5.48
C ALA A 126 -0.55 -11.78 -6.40
N CYS A 127 -0.75 -13.07 -6.15
CA CYS A 127 -0.29 -14.14 -7.03
C CYS A 127 -0.92 -14.04 -8.43
N HIS A 128 -2.23 -13.80 -8.53
CA HIS A 128 -2.91 -13.62 -9.82
C HIS A 128 -2.38 -12.39 -10.57
N LEU A 129 -2.17 -11.27 -9.89
CA LEU A 129 -1.58 -10.06 -10.47
C LEU A 129 -0.17 -10.32 -11.00
N LEU A 130 0.66 -11.06 -10.26
CA LEU A 130 2.00 -11.42 -10.72
C LEU A 130 1.99 -12.33 -11.95
N GLN A 131 0.94 -13.13 -12.16
CA GLN A 131 0.78 -13.92 -13.39
C GLN A 131 0.41 -13.05 -14.60
N MET A 132 -0.26 -11.91 -14.41
CA MET A 132 -0.59 -11.00 -15.51
C MET A 132 0.65 -10.34 -16.11
N LEU A 133 0.75 -10.30 -17.43
CA LEU A 133 1.81 -9.58 -18.13
C LEU A 133 1.59 -8.06 -18.10
N THR A 134 2.65 -7.30 -17.87
CA THR A 134 2.66 -5.84 -18.06
C THR A 134 2.48 -5.48 -19.56
N PRO A 135 2.04 -4.25 -19.90
CA PRO A 135 1.99 -3.78 -21.28
C PRO A 135 3.33 -3.98 -22.01
N ARG A 136 4.44 -3.60 -21.38
CA ARG A 136 5.79 -3.78 -21.92
C ARG A 136 6.16 -5.25 -22.15
N GLN A 137 5.82 -6.14 -21.21
CA GLN A 137 6.09 -7.59 -21.38
C GLN A 137 5.31 -8.19 -22.55
N LYS A 138 4.07 -7.72 -22.79
CA LYS A 138 3.26 -8.15 -23.94
C LYS A 138 3.87 -7.69 -25.26
N GLU A 139 4.39 -6.47 -25.33
CA GLU A 139 5.03 -5.94 -26.55
C GLU A 139 6.29 -6.71 -26.94
N ILE A 140 7.14 -7.05 -25.97
CA ILE A 140 8.43 -7.71 -26.22
C ILE A 140 8.36 -9.25 -26.22
N ASN A 141 7.17 -9.84 -26.02
CA ASN A 141 6.97 -11.28 -25.82
C ASN A 141 7.99 -11.89 -24.84
N SER A 142 8.19 -11.23 -23.69
CA SER A 142 9.15 -11.69 -22.69
C SER A 142 8.73 -13.02 -22.09
N GLY A 143 9.66 -13.98 -22.02
CA GLY A 143 9.48 -15.22 -21.26
C GLY A 143 9.64 -15.05 -19.74
N GLU A 144 10.17 -13.91 -19.28
CA GLU A 144 10.36 -13.64 -17.86
C GLU A 144 9.17 -12.91 -17.25
N ASN A 145 8.48 -13.60 -16.35
CA ASN A 145 7.34 -13.08 -15.60
C ASN A 145 7.62 -13.12 -14.09
N LYS A 146 8.49 -12.23 -13.62
CA LYS A 146 8.95 -12.17 -12.23
C LYS A 146 8.48 -10.88 -11.56
N GLY A 147 8.29 -10.94 -10.25
CA GLY A 147 7.96 -9.79 -9.43
C GLY A 147 8.06 -10.14 -7.96
N ARG A 148 7.64 -9.21 -7.12
CA ARG A 148 7.65 -9.34 -5.67
C ARG A 148 6.33 -8.93 -5.06
N VAL A 149 6.02 -9.53 -3.91
CA VAL A 149 4.93 -9.12 -3.05
C VAL A 149 5.54 -8.50 -1.79
N VAL A 150 5.11 -7.28 -1.46
CA VAL A 150 5.49 -6.61 -0.21
C VAL A 150 4.24 -6.56 0.65
N VAL A 151 4.29 -7.24 1.80
CA VAL A 151 3.17 -7.28 2.75
C VAL A 151 3.40 -6.25 3.84
N LEU A 152 2.45 -5.34 4.00
CA LEU A 152 2.42 -4.32 5.04
C LEU A 152 1.28 -4.66 6.00
N SER A 153 1.61 -5.33 7.10
CA SER A 153 0.65 -5.78 8.10
C SER A 153 1.23 -5.67 9.50
N MET A 154 0.34 -5.70 10.49
CA MET A 154 0.71 -5.87 11.89
C MET A 154 0.38 -7.31 12.31
N SER A 155 1.36 -8.00 12.90
CA SER A 155 1.14 -9.24 13.64
C SER A 155 1.18 -8.88 15.13
N MET A 156 0.08 -9.12 15.84
CA MET A 156 0.14 -9.23 17.30
C MET A 156 0.75 -10.60 17.59
N GLY A 157 1.93 -10.61 18.21
CA GLY A 157 2.55 -11.81 18.76
C GLY A 157 1.97 -12.18 20.12
#